data_AF-A0ABD3VNT1-F1
#
_entry.id   AF-A0ABD3VNT1-F1
#
_cell.length_a   1.000
_cell.length_b   1.000
_cell.length_c   1.000
_cell.angle_alpha   90.00
_cell.angle_beta   90.00
_cell.angle_gamma   90.00
#
_symmetry.space_group_name_H-M   'P 1'
#
loop_
_entity.id
_entity.type
_entity.pdbx_description
1 polymer ?
#
loop_
_entity_poly.entity_id
_entity_poly.type
_entity_poly.pdbx_seq_one_letter_code
_entity_poly.pdbx_strand_id
1 'polypeptide(L)'
;MFAGSLVENSRTNMPRTSRLLNARETWSCDQEFTWRELGETYYPRYVREVTCLNTTCMFGHYTCSPVYMNVKVLKLNNVGCLDLNIPYELRSSWLFEDIAVAVHCNCGRVQ
;
A
#
# COMPACT_ATOMS: atom_id res chain seq x y z
N MET A 1 -41.24 45.26 37.68
CA MET A 1 -39.89 44.99 37.16
C MET A 1 -39.76 43.49 36.96
N PHE A 2 -39.21 43.11 35.82
CA PHE A 2 -39.38 41.83 35.12
C PHE A 2 -38.56 40.70 35.75
N ALA A 3 -39.07 39.47 35.70
CA ALA A 3 -38.24 38.28 35.72
C ALA A 3 -38.88 37.24 34.78
N GLY A 4 -38.33 37.17 33.57
CA GLY A 4 -38.75 36.25 32.52
C GLY A 4 -38.28 34.82 32.77
N SER A 5 -38.98 33.90 32.11
CA SER A 5 -38.78 32.46 32.10
C SER A 5 -37.37 32.02 31.73
N LEU A 6 -36.95 30.92 32.37
CA LEU A 6 -35.74 30.16 32.13
C LEU A 6 -35.67 29.70 30.66
N VAL A 7 -34.62 30.12 29.95
CA VAL A 7 -34.07 29.38 28.81
C VAL A 7 -32.65 29.01 29.22
N GLU A 8 -32.44 27.74 29.54
CA GLU A 8 -31.08 27.20 29.60
C GLU A 8 -31.08 25.83 28.92
N ASN A 9 -30.71 25.90 27.65
CA ASN A 9 -30.53 24.78 26.74
C ASN A 9 -29.34 23.96 27.26
N SER A 10 -29.62 22.90 28.02
CA SER A 10 -28.62 21.94 28.47
C SER A 10 -28.18 21.06 27.29
N ARG A 11 -27.39 21.65 26.38
CA ARG A 11 -26.43 20.88 25.59
C ARG A 11 -25.46 20.27 26.59
N THR A 12 -25.72 19.02 26.95
CA THR A 12 -24.76 18.19 27.67
C THR A 12 -23.50 18.11 26.83
N ASN A 13 -22.51 18.93 27.18
CA ASN A 13 -21.15 18.80 26.71
C ASN A 13 -20.65 17.44 27.18
N MET A 14 -20.68 16.45 26.29
CA MET A 14 -20.03 15.18 26.52
C MET A 14 -18.52 15.45 26.58
N PRO A 15 -17.81 15.04 27.65
CA PRO A 15 -16.36 15.19 27.71
C PRO A 15 -15.73 14.38 26.58
N ARG A 16 -15.11 15.09 25.64
CA ARG A 16 -14.27 14.51 24.57
C ARG A 16 -12.96 14.04 25.16
N THR A 17 -12.96 13.00 25.97
CA THR A 17 -11.72 12.36 26.42
C THR A 17 -11.87 10.84 26.52
N SER A 18 -11.01 10.16 25.75
CA SER A 18 -10.45 8.82 25.96
C SER A 18 -11.34 7.57 25.77
N ARG A 19 -11.87 7.35 24.54
CA ARG A 19 -12.08 6.00 23.98
C ARG A 19 -11.84 5.95 22.45
N LEU A 20 -10.68 6.41 21.98
CA LEU A 20 -10.17 6.07 20.65
C LEU A 20 -9.13 4.95 20.74
N LEU A 21 -9.38 3.94 21.58
CA LEU A 21 -8.61 2.71 21.54
C LEU A 21 -9.05 1.92 20.31
N ASN A 22 -8.27 2.06 19.23
CA ASN A 22 -8.06 1.03 18.23
C ASN A 22 -9.31 0.29 17.72
N ALA A 23 -10.27 1.02 17.14
CA ALA A 23 -11.00 0.45 16.02
C ALA A 23 -10.13 0.54 14.75
N ARG A 24 -8.85 0.10 14.82
CA ARG A 24 -8.18 -0.33 13.58
C ARG A 24 -9.11 -1.39 13.02
N GLU A 25 -9.56 -1.21 11.78
CA GLU A 25 -10.46 -2.17 11.13
C GLU A 25 -9.89 -3.56 11.39
N THR A 26 -10.64 -4.39 12.12
CA THR A 26 -10.10 -5.67 12.61
C THR A 26 -9.71 -6.59 11.44
N TRP A 27 -10.21 -6.29 10.24
CA TRP A 27 -9.94 -6.99 9.00
C TRP A 27 -8.91 -6.30 8.10
N SER A 28 -8.21 -5.26 8.56
CA SER A 28 -7.18 -4.57 7.79
C SER A 28 -5.77 -4.90 8.28
N CYS A 29 -4.80 -4.65 7.40
CA CYS A 29 -3.37 -4.75 7.69
C CYS A 29 -2.76 -3.36 7.53
N ASP A 30 -1.96 -2.96 8.52
CA ASP A 30 -1.17 -1.73 8.44
C ASP A 30 -0.06 -1.94 7.41
N GLN A 31 0.16 -0.96 6.54
CA GLN A 31 1.14 -1.04 5.47
C GLN A 31 1.83 0.30 5.24
N GLU A 32 3.08 0.23 4.79
CA GLU A 32 3.87 1.39 4.39
C GLU A 32 4.29 1.27 2.93
N PHE A 33 4.28 2.39 2.20
CA PHE A 33 4.80 2.44 0.84
C PHE A 33 6.29 2.75 0.86
N THR A 34 7.06 1.89 0.22
CA THR A 34 8.51 2.02 0.08
C THR A 34 8.90 2.06 -1.39
N TRP A 35 10.05 2.65 -1.68
CA TRP A 35 10.63 2.64 -3.01
C TRP A 35 11.72 1.58 -3.06
N ARG A 36 11.52 0.56 -3.88
CA ARG A 36 12.55 -0.44 -4.18
C ARG A 36 13.38 0.03 -5.37
N GLU A 37 14.68 0.07 -5.19
CA GLU A 37 15.63 0.36 -6.25
C GLU A 37 15.93 -0.92 -7.06
N LEU A 38 15.78 -0.85 -8.38
CA LEU A 38 16.10 -1.92 -9.31
C LEU A 38 17.53 -1.81 -9.88
N GLY A 39 18.10 -0.61 -9.83
CA GLY A 39 19.43 -0.30 -10.37
C GLY A 39 19.38 0.55 -11.65
N GLU A 40 20.55 1.01 -12.08
CA GLU A 40 20.68 2.00 -13.18
C GLU A 40 20.39 1.42 -14.56
N THR A 41 20.41 0.10 -14.70
CA THR A 41 20.10 -0.61 -15.94
C THR A 41 18.61 -0.84 -16.15
N TYR A 42 17.76 -0.31 -15.26
CA TYR A 42 16.32 -0.51 -15.28
C TYR A 42 15.58 0.81 -15.48
N TYR A 43 14.47 0.76 -16.22
CA TYR A 43 13.49 1.82 -16.31
C TYR A 43 12.08 1.29 -16.00
N PRO A 44 11.36 1.89 -15.03
CA PRO A 44 11.85 2.90 -14.08
C PRO A 44 12.91 2.32 -13.12
N ARG A 45 13.85 3.15 -12.64
CA ARG A 45 14.89 2.75 -11.66
C ARG A 45 14.30 2.37 -10.30
N TYR A 46 13.21 3.02 -9.92
CA TYR A 46 12.54 2.80 -8.65
C TYR A 46 11.11 2.33 -8.89
N VAL A 47 10.69 1.32 -8.14
CA VAL A 47 9.31 0.84 -8.13
C VAL A 47 8.73 0.97 -6.74
N ARG A 48 7.45 1.33 -6.69
CA ARG A 48 6.73 1.50 -5.44
C ARG A 48 6.17 0.16 -4.99
N GLU A 49 6.50 -0.25 -3.77
CA GLU A 49 5.99 -1.48 -3.17
C GLU A 49 5.51 -1.24 -1.74
N VAL A 50 4.69 -2.16 -1.22
CA VAL A 50 4.22 -2.11 0.16
C VAL A 50 5.02 -3.05 1.06
N THR A 51 5.23 -2.62 2.31
CA THR A 51 5.69 -3.47 3.41
C THR A 51 4.57 -3.58 4.44
N CYS A 52 4.21 -4.80 4.83
CA CYS A 52 3.21 -5.03 5.89
C CYS A 52 3.84 -4.76 7.26
N LEU A 53 3.23 -3.89 8.05
CA LEU A 53 3.75 -3.46 9.34
C LEU A 53 3.33 -4.39 10.48
N ASN A 54 2.19 -5.06 10.34
CA ASN A 54 1.72 -6.11 11.23
C ASN A 54 1.74 -7.47 10.53
N THR A 55 1.94 -8.53 11.32
CA THR A 55 1.94 -9.92 10.84
C THR A 55 0.58 -10.59 10.99
N THR A 56 -0.28 -10.08 11.88
CA THR A 56 -1.60 -10.65 12.18
C THR A 56 -2.69 -9.61 12.16
N CYS A 57 -3.90 -10.04 11.80
CA CYS A 57 -5.14 -9.26 11.84
C CYS A 57 -6.23 -10.04 12.57
N MET A 58 -7.40 -9.41 12.77
CA MET A 58 -8.59 -9.94 13.45
C MET A 58 -8.22 -10.64 14.75
N PHE A 59 -7.76 -9.85 15.73
CA PHE A 59 -7.36 -10.33 17.06
C PHE A 59 -6.34 -11.50 17.05
N GLY A 60 -5.54 -11.63 16.00
CA GLY A 60 -4.53 -12.69 15.88
C GLY A 60 -5.02 -13.98 15.19
N HIS A 61 -6.26 -14.01 14.70
CA HIS A 61 -6.84 -15.21 14.07
C HIS A 61 -6.46 -15.37 12.59
N TYR A 62 -5.96 -14.31 11.94
CA TYR A 62 -5.61 -14.30 10.52
C TYR A 62 -4.25 -13.63 10.33
N THR A 63 -3.65 -13.85 9.16
CA THR A 63 -2.32 -13.36 8.83
C THR A 63 -2.40 -12.20 7.86
N CYS A 64 -1.53 -11.22 8.07
CA CYS A 64 -1.28 -10.15 7.12
C CYS A 64 -0.12 -10.55 6.20
N SER A 65 -0.41 -10.69 4.92
CA SER A 65 0.59 -11.08 3.91
C SER A 65 0.61 -10.09 2.74
N PRO A 66 1.80 -9.77 2.19
CA PRO A 66 1.90 -8.96 0.99
C PRO A 66 1.31 -9.71 -0.22
N VAL A 67 0.60 -8.97 -1.07
CA VAL A 67 0.08 -9.46 -2.34
C VAL A 67 0.98 -8.96 -3.46
N TYR A 68 1.54 -9.92 -4.22
CA TYR A 68 2.47 -9.64 -5.31
C TYR A 68 1.76 -9.62 -6.66
N MET A 69 2.14 -8.67 -7.50
CA MET A 69 1.79 -8.62 -8.91
C MET A 69 3.05 -8.49 -9.76
N ASN A 70 3.02 -9.07 -10.96
CA ASN A 70 4.09 -8.90 -11.93
C ASN A 70 3.88 -7.61 -12.70
N VAL A 71 4.87 -6.72 -12.65
CA VAL A 71 4.90 -5.49 -13.44
C VAL A 71 6.01 -5.58 -14.47
N LYS A 72 5.75 -5.05 -15.67
CA LYS A 72 6.76 -4.96 -16.73
C LYS A 72 7.64 -3.75 -16.52
N VAL A 73 8.95 -3.98 -16.48
CA VAL A 73 9.98 -2.94 -16.49
C VAL A 73 10.89 -3.13 -17.70
N LEU A 74 11.55 -2.07 -18.13
CA LEU A 74 12.57 -2.14 -19.16
C LEU A 74 13.93 -2.39 -18.50
N LYS A 75 14.70 -3.31 -19.08
CA LYS A 75 16.09 -3.60 -18.69
C LYS A 75 17.02 -3.42 -19.88
N LEU A 76 18.20 -2.83 -19.64
CA LEU A 76 19.20 -2.67 -20.69
C LEU A 76 19.62 -4.03 -21.27
N ASN A 77 19.60 -4.11 -22.59
CA ASN A 77 19.90 -5.29 -23.36
C ASN A 77 21.41 -5.43 -23.59
N ASN A 78 22.05 -6.34 -22.86
CA ASN A 78 23.48 -6.65 -23.02
C ASN A 78 23.73 -7.94 -23.84
N VAL A 79 22.67 -8.60 -24.32
CA VAL A 79 22.74 -9.97 -24.86
C VAL A 79 22.48 -10.00 -26.38
N GLY A 80 22.07 -8.87 -26.97
CA GLY A 80 21.84 -8.75 -28.42
C GLY A 80 20.55 -9.41 -28.91
N CYS A 81 19.66 -9.83 -28.01
CA CYS A 81 18.34 -10.36 -28.36
C CYS A 81 17.35 -9.22 -28.61
N LEU A 82 16.45 -9.33 -29.59
CA LEU A 82 15.43 -8.30 -29.83
C LEU A 82 14.11 -8.70 -29.18
N ASP A 83 13.57 -7.87 -28.29
CA ASP A 83 12.20 -8.04 -27.77
C ASP A 83 11.19 -7.39 -28.73
N LEU A 84 10.36 -8.21 -29.37
CA LEU A 84 9.38 -7.73 -30.35
C LEU A 84 8.22 -6.96 -29.70
N ASN A 85 8.01 -7.08 -28.39
CA ASN A 85 6.98 -6.34 -27.66
C ASN A 85 7.37 -4.88 -27.41
N ILE A 86 8.65 -4.55 -27.56
CA ILE A 86 9.18 -3.19 -27.45
C ILE A 86 9.06 -2.48 -28.81
N PRO A 87 8.81 -1.16 -28.87
CA PRO A 87 8.87 -0.38 -30.11
C PRO A 87 10.21 -0.53 -30.84
N TYR A 88 10.19 -0.53 -32.17
CA TYR A 88 11.35 -0.87 -33.02
C TYR A 88 12.64 -0.11 -32.63
N GLU A 89 12.50 1.17 -32.31
CA GLU A 89 13.58 2.09 -31.96
C GLU A 89 14.33 1.68 -30.68
N LEU A 90 13.65 0.98 -29.77
CA LEU A 90 14.17 0.61 -28.46
C LEU A 90 14.60 -0.86 -28.37
N ARG A 91 14.26 -1.71 -29.35
CA ARG A 91 14.53 -3.17 -29.30
C ARG A 91 16.02 -3.52 -29.24
N SER A 92 16.87 -2.65 -29.78
CA SER A 92 18.32 -2.86 -29.77
C SER A 92 18.95 -2.62 -28.40
N SER A 93 18.29 -1.86 -27.52
CA SER A 93 18.86 -1.41 -26.25
C SER A 93 18.07 -1.85 -25.01
N TRP A 94 16.82 -2.29 -25.16
CA TRP A 94 15.95 -2.66 -24.05
C TRP A 94 15.25 -4.01 -24.25
N LEU A 95 14.90 -4.64 -23.13
CA LEU A 95 14.08 -5.84 -23.03
C LEU A 95 13.01 -5.62 -21.95
N PHE A 96 11.80 -6.17 -22.12
CA PHE A 96 10.85 -6.22 -21.02
C PHE A 96 11.22 -7.34 -20.06
N GLU A 97 11.25 -7.01 -18.78
CA GLU A 97 11.42 -7.96 -17.68
C GLU A 97 10.21 -7.84 -16.75
N ASP A 98 9.62 -8.98 -16.38
CA ASP A 98 8.55 -9.04 -15.38
C ASP A 98 9.19 -9.13 -13.98
N ILE A 99 8.83 -8.19 -13.11
CA ILE A 99 9.28 -8.19 -11.71
C ILE A 99 8.08 -8.29 -10.77
N ALA A 100 8.21 -9.07 -9.70
CA ALA A 100 7.19 -9.15 -8.66
C ALA A 100 7.29 -7.93 -7.72
N VAL A 101 6.17 -7.23 -7.53
CA VAL A 101 6.04 -6.06 -6.66
C VAL A 101 4.89 -6.29 -5.69
N ALA A 102 5.13 -6.09 -4.40
CA ALA A 102 4.09 -6.11 -3.39
C ALA A 102 3.22 -4.86 -3.55
N VAL A 103 1.93 -5.01 -3.87
CA VAL A 103 1.04 -3.86 -4.17
C VAL A 103 0.11 -3.50 -3.02
N HIS A 104 -0.24 -4.47 -2.16
CA HIS A 104 -1.01 -4.24 -0.93
C HIS A 104 -0.80 -5.40 0.07
N CYS A 105 -1.16 -5.17 1.33
CA CYS A 105 -1.25 -6.22 2.34
C CYS A 105 -2.70 -6.73 2.42
N ASN A 106 -2.87 -8.04 2.55
CA ASN A 106 -4.17 -8.66 2.69
C ASN A 106 -4.30 -9.37 4.05
N CYS A 107 -5.46 -9.21 4.69
CA CYS A 107 -5.83 -9.98 5.86
C CYS A 107 -6.55 -11.26 5.42
N GLY A 108 -5.96 -12.42 5.69
CA GLY A 108 -6.53 -13.69 5.24
C GLY A 108 -5.89 -14.90 5.88
N ARG A 109 -6.37 -16.08 5.49
CA ARG A 109 -5.65 -17.32 5.78
C ARG A 109 -4.50 -17.44 4.79
N VAL A 110 -3.32 -17.76 5.30
CA VAL A 110 -2.16 -18.08 4.46
C VAL A 110 -2.58 -19.26 3.58
N GLN A 111 -2.45 -19.08 2.26
CA GLN A 111 -2.73 -20.11 1.25
C GLN A 111 -1.47 -20.94 0.99
#